data_AF-A0A2V9BIV8-F1
#
_entry.id   AF-A0A2V9BIV8-F1
#
_cell.length_a   1.000
_cell.length_b   1.000
_cell.length_c   1.000
_cell.angle_alpha   90.00
_cell.angle_beta   90.00
_cell.angle_gamma   90.00
#
_symmetry.space_group_name_H-M   'P 1'
#
loop_
_entity.id
_entity.type
_entity.pdbx_description
1 polymer ?
#
loop_
_entity_poly.entity_id
_entity_poly.type
_entity_poly.pdbx_seq_one_letter_code
_entity_poly.pdbx_strand_id
1 'polypeptide(L)'
;MVRYQATFAFDDKTFEYSLERVSDGREVADQREPTTVSSLYWDGNALVFMDRTKGPDSELTMSWRYELLEGRRLLRAVEHIRGDGRDQDNVWVFERR
;
A
#
# COMPACT_ATOMS: atom_id res chain seq x y z
N MET A 1 -3.06 8.42 -11.21
CA MET A 1 -4.16 8.13 -10.26
C MET A 1 -4.26 6.62 -10.11
N VAL A 2 -4.33 6.12 -8.88
CA VAL A 2 -4.63 4.72 -8.57
C VAL A 2 -5.97 4.69 -7.85
N ARG A 3 -6.83 3.77 -8.29
CA ARG A 3 -8.01 3.35 -7.53
C ARG A 3 -7.70 1.97 -6.99
N TYR A 4 -7.83 1.82 -5.69
CA TYR A 4 -7.62 0.56 -5.01
C TYR A 4 -8.90 0.20 -4.27
N GLN A 5 -9.33 -1.03 -4.47
CA GLN A 5 -10.43 -1.63 -3.74
C GLN A 5 -9.97 -3.03 -3.36
N ALA A 6 -10.06 -3.32 -2.07
CA ALA A 6 -9.68 -4.61 -1.52
C ALA A 6 -10.69 -5.05 -0.47
N THR A 7 -10.78 -6.35 -0.34
CA THR A 7 -11.46 -7.02 0.75
C THR A 7 -10.42 -7.88 1.42
N PHE A 8 -10.18 -7.61 2.69
CA PHE A 8 -9.24 -8.37 3.49
C PHE A 8 -10.03 -9.28 4.42
N ALA A 9 -9.64 -10.55 4.48
CA ALA A 9 -10.15 -11.50 5.46
C ALA A 9 -9.00 -11.86 6.42
N PHE A 10 -9.18 -11.57 7.69
CA PHE A 10 -8.24 -11.91 8.77
C PHE A 10 -9.04 -12.49 9.93
N ASP A 11 -8.70 -13.71 10.33
CA ASP A 11 -9.48 -14.52 11.27
C ASP A 11 -10.97 -14.57 10.86
N ASP A 12 -11.89 -14.29 11.78
CA ASP A 12 -13.34 -14.28 11.55
C ASP A 12 -13.86 -12.90 11.07
N LYS A 13 -12.97 -12.00 10.65
CA LYS A 13 -13.32 -10.64 10.23
C LYS A 13 -13.00 -10.39 8.77
N THR A 14 -13.96 -9.79 8.07
CA THR A 14 -13.78 -9.25 6.73
C THR A 14 -13.89 -7.74 6.79
N PHE A 15 -12.93 -7.03 6.19
CA PHE A 15 -13.00 -5.58 6.03
C PHE A 15 -12.81 -5.19 4.58
N GLU A 16 -13.66 -4.26 4.14
CA GLU A 16 -13.55 -3.62 2.83
C GLU A 16 -12.73 -2.34 2.96
N TYR A 17 -11.83 -2.14 2.00
CA TYR A 17 -10.98 -0.98 1.90
C TYR A 17 -11.06 -0.43 0.49
N SER A 18 -11.26 0.88 0.37
CA SER A 18 -11.29 1.56 -0.91
C SER A 18 -10.67 2.94 -0.81
N LEU A 19 -9.82 3.28 -1.78
CA LEU A 19 -9.24 4.60 -1.94
C LEU A 19 -9.10 4.99 -3.41
N GLU A 20 -9.08 6.30 -3.63
CA GLU A 20 -8.56 6.90 -4.85
C GLU A 20 -7.42 7.84 -4.46
N ARG A 21 -6.27 7.70 -5.13
CA ARG A 21 -5.09 8.52 -4.85
C ARG A 21 -4.46 9.02 -6.14
N VAL A 22 -4.18 10.33 -6.15
CA VAL A 22 -3.40 10.98 -7.20
C VAL A 22 -1.93 10.78 -6.88
N SER A 23 -1.10 10.55 -7.90
CA SER A 23 0.34 10.34 -7.73
C SER A 23 1.08 11.69 -7.67
N ASP A 24 0.65 12.59 -6.79
CA ASP A 24 1.21 13.95 -6.63
C ASP A 24 2.05 14.09 -5.35
N GLY A 25 2.25 12.99 -4.61
CA GLY A 25 3.06 12.92 -3.39
C GLY A 25 2.43 13.55 -2.16
N ARG A 26 1.22 14.11 -2.26
CA ARG A 26 0.55 14.67 -1.07
C ARG A 26 0.03 13.55 -0.18
N GLU A 27 0.17 13.76 1.13
CA GLU A 27 -0.50 12.94 2.11
C GLU A 27 -2.00 13.25 2.14
N VAL A 28 -2.81 12.20 2.18
CA VAL A 28 -4.26 12.29 2.31
C VAL A 28 -4.69 11.40 3.45
N ALA A 29 -5.36 11.98 4.43
CA ALA A 29 -5.99 11.25 5.53
C ALA A 29 -7.36 10.72 5.10
N ASP A 30 -7.60 9.43 5.31
CA ASP A 30 -8.93 8.86 5.37
C ASP A 30 -9.46 9.03 6.80
N GLN A 31 -10.64 9.65 6.93
CA GLN A 31 -11.26 9.94 8.23
C GLN A 31 -12.00 8.73 8.82
N ARG A 32 -11.95 7.57 8.17
CA ARG A 32 -12.42 6.30 8.77
C ARG A 32 -11.56 5.93 9.98
N GLU A 33 -12.14 5.17 10.90
CA GLU A 33 -11.41 4.61 12.04
C GLU A 33 -10.96 3.17 11.72
N PRO A 34 -9.70 2.80 12.01
CA PRO A 34 -8.60 3.68 12.46
C PRO A 34 -8.17 4.66 11.36
N THR A 35 -7.70 5.86 11.77
CA THR A 35 -7.29 6.90 10.81
C THR A 35 -6.07 6.45 10.02
N THR A 36 -6.17 6.60 8.70
CA THR A 36 -5.19 6.09 7.75
C THR A 36 -4.69 7.25 6.89
N VAL A 37 -3.40 7.54 6.93
CA VAL A 37 -2.75 8.59 6.11
C VAL A 37 -1.94 7.91 5.02
N SER A 38 -2.24 8.24 3.77
CA SER A 38 -1.59 7.61 2.61
C SER A 38 -1.06 8.64 1.63
N SER A 39 -0.01 8.27 0.89
CA SER A 39 0.56 9.08 -0.19
C SER A 39 0.96 8.20 -1.36
N LEU A 40 0.95 8.79 -2.56
CA LEU A 40 1.33 8.11 -3.80
C LEU A 40 2.19 9.05 -4.63
N TYR A 41 3.35 8.59 -5.09
CA TYR A 41 4.25 9.38 -5.92
C TYR A 41 5.11 8.51 -6.83
N TRP A 42 5.73 9.16 -7.81
CA TRP A 42 6.73 8.52 -8.67
C TRP A 42 8.13 8.82 -8.14
N ASP A 43 8.94 7.77 -8.01
CA ASP A 43 10.39 7.86 -7.80
C ASP A 43 11.09 7.27 -9.03
N GLY A 44 11.48 8.16 -9.94
CA GLY A 44 11.91 7.76 -11.29
C GLY A 44 10.83 6.97 -12.01
N ASN A 45 11.13 5.70 -12.32
CA ASN A 45 10.21 4.78 -13.00
C ASN A 45 9.41 3.89 -12.04
N ALA A 46 9.57 4.05 -10.72
CA ALA A 46 8.85 3.29 -9.73
C ALA A 46 7.68 4.10 -9.17
N LEU A 47 6.54 3.45 -8.99
CA LEU A 47 5.41 4.02 -8.28
C LEU A 47 5.53 3.63 -6.80
N VAL A 48 5.57 4.61 -5.91
CA VAL A 48 5.64 4.39 -4.48
C VAL A 48 4.31 4.73 -3.84
N PHE A 49 3.73 3.76 -3.15
CA PHE A 49 2.56 3.93 -2.31
C PHE A 49 2.96 3.76 -0.86
N MET A 50 2.55 4.68 0.01
CA MET A 50 2.76 4.58 1.45
C MET A 50 1.42 4.71 2.15
N ASP A 51 1.26 3.91 3.19
CA ASP A 51 0.11 3.97 4.07
C ASP A 51 0.55 3.91 5.54
N ARG A 52 -0.11 4.69 6.38
CA ARG A 52 0.12 4.72 7.82
C ARG A 52 -1.21 4.75 8.53
N THR A 53 -1.49 3.69 9.27
CA THR A 53 -2.69 3.56 10.09
C THR A 53 -2.32 3.78 11.55
N LYS A 54 -3.04 4.67 12.23
CA LYS A 54 -2.90 4.92 13.67
C LYS A 54 -4.21 4.59 14.39
N GLY A 55 -4.15 3.62 15.28
CA GLY A 55 -5.16 3.34 16.29
C GLY A 55 -4.76 3.89 17.66
N PRO A 56 -5.62 3.75 18.68
CA PRO A 56 -5.32 4.19 20.04
C PRO A 56 -4.05 3.57 20.63
N ASP A 57 -3.79 2.30 20.33
CA ASP A 57 -2.69 1.51 20.89
C ASP A 57 -1.77 0.90 19.81
N SER A 58 -1.99 1.22 18.54
CA SER A 58 -1.25 0.63 17.43
C SER A 58 -0.89 1.64 16.35
N GLU A 59 0.31 1.50 15.81
CA GLU A 59 0.76 2.23 14.62
C GLU A 59 1.34 1.21 13.64
N LEU A 60 0.80 1.19 12.43
CA LEU A 60 1.22 0.32 11.34
C LEU A 60 1.57 1.20 10.15
N THR A 61 2.79 1.06 9.65
CA THR A 61 3.23 1.68 8.40
C THR A 61 3.44 0.59 7.36
N MET A 62 2.87 0.79 6.19
CA MET A 62 3.06 -0.07 5.03
C MET A 62 3.58 0.78 3.87
N SER A 63 4.55 0.26 3.12
CA SER A 63 5.02 0.91 1.91
C SER A 63 5.22 -0.10 0.80
N TRP A 64 4.91 0.31 -0.41
CA TRP A 64 5.07 -0.49 -1.61
C TRP A 64 5.83 0.31 -2.65
N ARG A 65 6.87 -0.30 -3.23
CA ARG A 65 7.56 0.18 -4.42
C ARG A 65 7.24 -0.74 -5.58
N TYR A 66 6.49 -0.23 -6.55
CA TYR A 66 6.10 -0.95 -7.76
C TYR A 66 7.00 -0.59 -8.94
N GLU A 67 7.53 -1.61 -9.61
CA GLU A 67 8.41 -1.47 -10.77
C GLU A 67 7.90 -2.34 -11.92
N LEU A 68 7.78 -1.74 -13.11
CA LEU A 68 7.54 -2.49 -14.34
C LEU A 68 8.88 -2.85 -14.97
N LEU A 69 9.18 -4.15 -15.03
CA LEU A 69 10.42 -4.69 -15.58
C LEU A 69 10.15 -5.37 -16.93
N GLU A 70 11.22 -5.70 -17.65
CA GLU A 70 11.18 -6.45 -18.92
C GLU A 70 10.13 -5.95 -19.91
N GLY A 71 10.14 -4.63 -20.19
CA GLY A 71 9.20 -4.05 -21.14
C GLY A 71 7.73 -4.13 -20.69
N ARG A 72 7.48 -4.08 -19.37
CA ARG A 72 6.15 -4.18 -18.73
C ARG A 72 5.56 -5.59 -18.73
N ARG A 73 6.39 -6.62 -18.94
CA ARG A 73 5.99 -8.02 -18.80
C ARG A 73 5.95 -8.46 -17.34
N LEU A 74 6.82 -7.91 -16.51
CA LEU A 74 6.88 -8.20 -15.09
C LEU A 74 6.48 -6.96 -14.28
N LEU A 75 5.62 -7.15 -13.28
CA LEU A 75 5.37 -6.19 -12.21
C LEU A 75 6.02 -6.73 -10.95
N ARG A 76 7.01 -6.00 -10.43
CA ARG A 76 7.61 -6.27 -9.12
C ARG A 76 7.04 -5.29 -8.10
N ALA A 77 6.68 -5.78 -6.92
CA ALA A 77 6.36 -4.95 -5.76
C ALA A 77 7.26 -5.33 -4.60
N VAL A 78 8.02 -4.38 -4.06
CA VAL A 78 8.68 -4.52 -2.76
C VAL A 78 7.78 -3.92 -1.71
N GLU A 79 7.41 -4.69 -0.70
CA GLU A 79 6.54 -4.29 0.39
C GLU A 79 7.31 -4.31 1.71
N HIS A 80 7.19 -3.23 2.47
CA HIS A 80 7.67 -3.15 3.84
C HIS A 80 6.50 -2.86 4.76
N ILE A 81 6.31 -3.72 5.76
CA ILE A 81 5.36 -3.53 6.85
C ILE A 81 6.16 -3.29 8.12
N ARG A 82 5.82 -2.25 8.89
CA ARG A 82 6.49 -1.88 10.14
C ARG A 82 5.48 -1.52 11.21
N GLY A 83 5.69 -2.03 12.41
CA GLY A 83 4.84 -1.76 13.58
C GLY A 83 3.85 -2.89 13.90
N ASP A 84 3.17 -2.74 15.03
CA ASP A 84 2.17 -3.69 15.56
C ASP A 84 2.66 -5.16 15.66
N GLY A 85 3.97 -5.38 15.82
CA GLY A 85 4.58 -6.72 15.85
C GLY A 85 4.51 -7.48 14.53
N ARG A 86 4.21 -6.80 13.41
CA ARG A 86 4.00 -7.39 12.08
C ARG A 86 5.07 -6.97 11.08
N ASP A 87 6.30 -6.77 11.55
CA ASP A 87 7.40 -6.36 10.68
C ASP A 87 7.67 -7.43 9.61
N GLN A 88 7.55 -7.03 8.34
CA GLN A 88 7.70 -7.91 7.19
C GLN A 88 8.37 -7.19 6.03
N ASP A 89 9.17 -7.95 5.28
CA ASP A 89 9.80 -7.54 4.02
C ASP A 89 9.41 -8.55 2.95
N ASN A 90 8.49 -8.14 2.08
CA ASN A 90 7.94 -9.01 1.06
C ASN A 90 8.39 -8.54 -0.34
N VAL A 91 8.63 -9.49 -1.23
CA VAL A 91 8.86 -9.22 -2.66
C VAL A 91 7.86 -10.03 -3.46
N TRP A 92 7.03 -9.32 -4.20
CA TRP A 92 6.02 -9.87 -5.09
C TRP A 92 6.48 -9.70 -6.53
N VAL A 93 6.40 -10.75 -7.34
CA VAL A 93 6.70 -10.69 -8.78
C VAL A 93 5.53 -11.30 -9.52
N PHE A 94 4.90 -10.49 -10.37
CA PHE A 94 3.78 -10.89 -11.21
C PHE A 94 4.24 -10.90 -12.67
N GLU A 95 4.03 -12.00 -13.37
CA GLU A 95 4.28 -12.10 -14.80
C GLU A 95 2.96 -11.98 -15.57
N ARG A 96 2.95 -11.09 -16.57
CA ARG A 96 1.89 -11.04 -17.57
C ARG A 96 2.09 -12.18 -18.56
N ARG A 97 1.15 -13.14 -18.56
CA ARG A 97 1.06 -14.19 -19.58
C ARG A 97 0.19 -13.75 -20.75
#